data_AF-A0A1D7QU99-F1
#
_entry.id   AF-A0A1D7QU99-F1
#
_cell.length_a   1.000
_cell.length_b   1.000
_cell.length_c   1.000
_cell.angle_alpha   90.00
_cell.angle_beta   90.00
_cell.angle_gamma   90.00
#
_symmetry.space_group_name_H-M   'P 1'
#
loop_
_entity.id
_entity.type
_entity.pdbx_description
1 polymer ?
#
loop_
_entity_poly.entity_id
_entity_poly.type
_entity_poly.pdbx_seq_one_letter_code
_entity_poly.pdbx_strand_id
1 'polypeptide(L)'
;MLVCQGKNCRKEGAKAVYKAIQKEVDQRELKKAVQVTKTKCLEQCKGKCVAVDYPEGTWYRNLTPSDSKDLLDSMMARDVNRDLAGHILKNGTFKKVK
;
A
#
# COMPACT_ATOMS: atom_id res chain seq x y z
N MET A 1 -3.75 -6.72 1.03
CA MET A 1 -2.64 -5.73 0.90
C MET A 1 -1.28 -6.36 1.16
N LEU A 2 -0.35 -6.19 0.23
CA LEU A 2 1.05 -6.62 0.33
C LEU A 2 1.94 -5.42 0.62
N VAL A 3 2.73 -5.46 1.70
CA VAL A 3 3.61 -4.35 2.11
C VAL A 3 5.06 -4.78 2.01
N CYS A 4 5.84 -4.08 1.19
CA CYS A 4 7.25 -4.41 0.96
C CYS A 4 8.09 -4.22 2.22
N GLN A 5 8.77 -5.28 2.64
CA GLN A 5 9.75 -5.29 3.73
C GLN A 5 11.17 -5.60 3.22
N GLY A 6 11.44 -5.35 1.94
CA GLY A 6 12.79 -5.41 1.36
C GLY A 6 13.75 -4.38 1.98
N LYS A 7 15.07 -4.59 1.79
CA LYS A 7 16.13 -3.78 2.42
C LYS A 7 15.91 -2.27 2.24
N ASN A 8 15.60 -1.83 1.02
CA ASN A 8 15.44 -0.41 0.71
C ASN A 8 14.18 0.19 1.34
N CYS A 9 13.03 -0.49 1.28
CA CYS A 9 11.81 -0.03 1.96
C CYS A 9 11.99 -0.03 3.49
N ARG A 10 12.70 -1.01 4.07
CA ARG A 10 12.99 -1.03 5.50
C ARG A 10 13.83 0.16 5.96
N LYS A 11 14.82 0.57 5.17
CA LYS A 11 15.61 1.78 5.44
C LYS A 11 14.73 3.04 5.48
N GLU A 12 13.66 3.05 4.67
CA GLU A 12 12.68 4.14 4.60
C GLU A 12 11.50 3.97 5.57
N GLY A 13 11.63 3.13 6.61
CA GLY A 13 10.60 3.02 7.64
C GLY A 13 9.44 2.06 7.35
N ALA A 14 9.56 1.15 6.37
CA ALA A 14 8.47 0.20 6.03
C ALA A 14 7.94 -0.63 7.22
N LYS A 15 8.75 -0.87 8.24
CA LYS A 15 8.29 -1.55 9.47
C LYS A 15 7.23 -0.72 10.20
N ALA A 16 7.40 0.61 10.25
CA ALA A 16 6.46 1.53 10.86
C ALA A 16 5.19 1.64 10.01
N VAL A 17 5.33 1.78 8.68
CA VAL A 17 4.20 1.76 7.72
C VAL A 17 3.34 0.52 7.91
N TYR A 18 3.94 -0.67 7.90
CA TYR A 18 3.22 -1.92 8.11
C TYR A 18 2.45 -1.96 9.44
N LYS A 19 3.08 -1.51 10.53
CA LYS A 19 2.44 -1.47 11.85
C LYS A 19 1.27 -0.48 11.89
N ALA A 20 1.40 0.68 11.26
CA ALA A 20 0.35 1.69 11.20
C ALA A 20 -0.87 1.15 10.43
N ILE A 21 -0.64 0.52 9.27
CA ILE A 21 -1.71 -0.12 8.49
C ILE A 21 -2.39 -1.23 9.29
N GLN A 22 -1.63 -2.12 9.96
CA GLN A 22 -2.24 -3.15 10.82
C GLN A 22 -3.06 -2.55 11.95
N LYS A 23 -2.55 -1.52 12.63
CA LYS A 23 -3.28 -0.84 13.69
C LYS A 23 -4.58 -0.24 13.18
N GLU A 24 -4.57 0.40 12.02
CA GLU A 24 -5.76 0.99 11.41
C GLU A 24 -6.79 -0.09 11.02
N VAL A 25 -6.35 -1.21 10.44
CA VAL A 25 -7.22 -2.37 10.14
C VAL A 25 -7.86 -2.91 11.41
N ASP A 26 -7.10 -3.02 12.50
CA ASP A 26 -7.57 -3.52 13.78
C ASP A 26 -8.59 -2.56 14.41
N GLN A 27 -8.29 -1.26 14.42
CA GLN A 27 -9.16 -0.21 15.00
C GLN A 27 -10.50 -0.07 14.27
N ARG A 28 -10.53 -0.40 12.98
CA ARG A 28 -11.74 -0.36 12.15
C ARG A 28 -12.44 -1.71 12.00
N GLU A 29 -11.96 -2.73 12.72
CA GLU A 29 -12.48 -4.10 12.65
C GLU A 29 -12.47 -4.72 11.24
N LEU A 30 -11.53 -4.29 10.40
CA LEU A 30 -11.45 -4.66 8.98
C LEU A 30 -10.71 -5.98 8.72
N LYS A 31 -10.37 -6.77 9.75
CA LYS A 31 -9.57 -8.00 9.61
C LYS A 31 -10.17 -9.03 8.64
N LYS A 32 -11.50 -9.05 8.49
CA LYS A 32 -12.19 -9.95 7.55
C LYS A 32 -12.12 -9.46 6.10
N ALA A 33 -11.91 -8.16 5.87
CA ALA A 33 -11.86 -7.55 4.54
C ALA A 33 -10.41 -7.31 4.07
N VAL A 34 -9.50 -7.01 5.00
CA VAL A 34 -8.13 -6.59 4.69
C VAL A 34 -7.11 -7.47 5.39
N GLN A 35 -6.49 -8.36 4.63
CA GLN A 35 -5.29 -9.06 5.06
C GLN A 35 -4.06 -8.22 4.72
N VAL A 36 -3.22 -7.91 5.72
CA VAL A 36 -1.95 -7.20 5.53
C VAL A 36 -0.80 -8.20 5.63
N THR A 37 -0.06 -8.38 4.53
CA THR A 37 1.01 -9.39 4.44
C THR A 37 2.34 -8.73 4.12
N LYS A 38 3.40 -9.13 4.81
CA LYS A 38 4.76 -8.69 4.53
C LYS A 38 5.30 -9.39 3.29
N THR A 39 5.95 -8.65 2.40
CA THR A 39 6.66 -9.21 1.25
C THR A 39 8.14 -8.83 1.27
N LYS A 40 8.94 -9.43 0.38
CA LYS A 40 10.31 -8.99 0.10
C LYS A 40 10.30 -7.90 -0.98
N CYS A 41 11.40 -7.76 -1.73
CA CYS A 41 11.48 -6.77 -2.79
C CYS A 41 10.37 -7.00 -3.82
N LEU A 42 9.77 -5.90 -4.30
CA LEU A 42 8.80 -5.89 -5.40
C LEU A 42 9.37 -5.15 -6.62
N GLU A 43 10.70 -4.96 -6.68
CA GLU A 43 11.41 -4.24 -7.75
C GLU A 43 11.01 -2.77 -7.96
N GLN A 44 10.19 -2.20 -7.08
CA GLN A 44 9.72 -0.80 -7.15
C GLN A 44 10.45 0.15 -6.19
N CYS A 45 11.76 -0.03 -6.01
CA CYS A 45 12.54 0.70 -4.99
C CYS A 45 12.61 2.23 -5.21
N LYS A 46 12.26 2.73 -6.40
CA LYS A 46 12.19 4.18 -6.69
C LYS A 46 11.07 4.86 -5.91
N GLY A 47 9.96 4.16 -5.64
CA GLY A 47 8.81 4.66 -4.89
C GLY A 47 8.72 4.10 -3.47
N LYS A 48 9.84 3.72 -2.86
CA LYS A 48 9.86 3.20 -1.48
C LYS A 48 9.30 4.24 -0.49
N CYS A 49 8.47 3.88 0.49
CA CYS A 49 7.91 2.54 0.76
C CYS A 49 6.76 2.16 -0.18
N VAL A 50 6.71 0.89 -0.58
CA VAL A 50 5.72 0.36 -1.55
C VAL A 50 4.74 -0.61 -0.89
N ALA A 51 3.48 -0.48 -1.25
CA ALA A 51 2.45 -1.48 -0.98
C ALA A 51 1.59 -1.74 -2.23
N VAL A 52 0.95 -2.90 -2.28
CA VAL A 52 0.06 -3.30 -3.38
C VAL A 52 -1.27 -3.74 -2.79
N ASP A 53 -2.35 -3.17 -3.31
CA ASP A 53 -3.69 -3.70 -3.11
C ASP A 53 -3.99 -4.79 -4.13
N TYR A 54 -4.48 -5.92 -3.64
CA TYR A 54 -4.83 -7.08 -4.42
C TYR A 54 -6.22 -7.55 -3.96
N PRO A 55 -7.16 -7.83 -4.88
CA PRO A 55 -6.98 -8.03 -6.33
C PRO A 55 -7.00 -6.78 -7.22
N GLU A 56 -7.38 -5.60 -6.71
CA GLU A 56 -7.55 -4.38 -7.51
C GLU A 56 -6.33 -3.93 -8.32
N GLY A 57 -5.11 -4.23 -7.85
CA GLY A 57 -3.89 -3.91 -8.57
C GLY A 57 -3.46 -2.45 -8.48
N THR A 58 -3.86 -1.73 -7.42
CA THR A 58 -3.32 -0.41 -7.10
C THR A 58 -1.97 -0.55 -6.41
N TRP A 59 -0.95 0.12 -6.94
CA TRP A 59 0.39 0.18 -6.39
C TRP A 59 0.63 1.54 -5.75
N TYR A 60 0.84 1.51 -4.44
CA TYR A 60 1.13 2.69 -3.63
C TYR A 60 2.62 2.90 -3.48
N ARG A 61 3.03 4.15 -3.41
CA ARG A 61 4.44 4.57 -3.33
C ARG A 61 4.64 5.63 -2.25
N ASN A 62 5.89 5.84 -1.86
CA ASN A 62 6.33 6.85 -0.91
C ASN A 62 5.56 6.80 0.42
N LEU A 63 5.07 5.62 0.80
CA LEU A 63 4.21 5.48 1.96
C LEU A 63 4.97 5.82 3.24
N THR A 64 4.27 6.56 4.09
CA THR A 64 4.65 6.89 5.46
C THR A 64 3.63 6.30 6.43
N PRO A 65 3.94 6.22 7.74
CA PRO A 65 2.98 5.72 8.72
C PRO A 65 1.68 6.53 8.82
N SER A 66 1.72 7.83 8.53
CA SER A 66 0.54 8.71 8.58
C SER A 66 -0.47 8.42 7.47
N ASP A 67 -0.03 7.79 6.37
CA ASP A 67 -0.89 7.53 5.22
C ASP A 67 -1.86 6.36 5.43
N SER A 68 -1.75 5.62 6.56
CA SER A 68 -2.53 4.39 6.79
C SER A 68 -4.04 4.62 6.70
N LYS A 69 -4.52 5.76 7.22
CA LYS A 69 -5.93 6.12 7.18
C LYS A 69 -6.39 6.37 5.74
N ASP A 70 -5.73 7.27 5.02
CA ASP A 70 -6.14 7.65 3.65
C ASP A 70 -5.94 6.49 2.65
N LEU A 71 -4.94 5.64 2.90
CA LEU A 71 -4.72 4.41 2.16
C LEU A 71 -5.88 3.41 2.32
N LEU A 72 -6.39 3.21 3.54
CA LEU A 72 -7.54 2.34 3.73
C LEU A 72 -8.84 2.99 3.25
N ASP A 73 -9.01 4.31 3.44
CA ASP A 73 -10.17 5.05 2.94
C ASP A 73 -10.32 4.87 1.42
N SER A 74 -9.24 5.12 0.66
CA SER A 74 -9.18 4.94 -0.79
C SER A 74 -9.45 3.49 -1.23
N MET A 75 -8.79 2.53 -0.57
CA MET A 75 -8.94 1.11 -0.89
C MET A 75 -10.38 0.61 -0.66
N MET A 76 -11.03 1.03 0.43
CA MET A 76 -12.39 0.62 0.77
C MET A 76 -13.43 1.31 -0.12
N ALA A 77 -13.22 2.58 -0.46
CA ALA A 77 -14.10 3.34 -1.36
C ALA A 77 -13.96 2.91 -2.84
N ARG A 78 -12.94 2.11 -3.16
CA ARG A 78 -12.53 1.81 -4.55
C ARG A 78 -12.22 3.09 -5.35
N ASP A 79 -11.79 4.13 -4.65
CA ASP A 79 -11.39 5.40 -5.24
C ASP A 79 -9.88 5.57 -5.09
N VAL A 80 -9.19 5.83 -6.19
CA VAL A 80 -7.72 5.85 -6.21
C VAL A 80 -7.23 7.18 -5.66
N ASN A 81 -6.64 7.16 -4.46
CA ASN A 81 -5.87 8.29 -3.96
C ASN A 81 -4.64 8.50 -4.86
N ARG A 82 -4.63 9.62 -5.60
CA ARG A 82 -3.61 9.93 -6.62
C ARG A 82 -2.27 10.36 -6.02
N ASP A 83 -2.28 10.89 -4.81
CA ASP A 83 -1.06 11.19 -4.06
C ASP A 83 -0.40 9.87 -3.59
N LEU A 84 -1.27 8.92 -3.23
CA LEU A 84 -1.02 7.51 -2.87
C LEU A 84 -0.36 6.69 -3.98
N ALA A 85 -1.03 6.73 -5.13
CA ALA A 85 -0.86 5.75 -6.19
C ALA A 85 0.30 6.12 -7.12
N GLY A 86 1.15 5.14 -7.42
CA GLY A 86 2.12 5.22 -8.49
C GLY A 86 1.62 4.56 -9.77
N HIS A 87 0.94 3.42 -9.64
CA HIS A 87 0.36 2.68 -10.77
C HIS A 87 -0.98 2.08 -10.39
N ILE A 88 -1.84 1.89 -11.38
CA ILE A 88 -3.13 1.21 -11.24
C ILE A 88 -3.31 0.20 -12.37
N LEU A 89 -3.91 -0.96 -12.07
CA LEU A 89 -4.34 -1.91 -13.08
C LEU A 89 -5.71 -1.45 -13.62
N LYS A 90 -5.77 -1.13 -14.93
CA LYS A 90 -7.02 -0.76 -15.60
C LYS A 90 -7.14 -1.52 -16.90
N ASN A 91 -8.22 -2.29 -17.05
CA ASN A 91 -8.50 -3.12 -18.23
C ASN A 91 -7.31 -4.04 -18.59
N GLY A 92 -6.77 -4.75 -17.59
CA GLY A 92 -5.64 -5.67 -17.77
C GLY A 92 -4.28 -5.01 -18.00
N THR A 93 -4.18 -3.67 -18.01
CA THR A 93 -2.93 -2.95 -18.25
C THR A 93 -2.58 -2.03 -17.09
N PHE A 94 -1.33 -2.03 -16.65
CA PHE A 94 -0.84 -1.09 -15.64
C PHE A 94 -0.65 0.31 -16.24
N LYS A 95 -1.24 1.32 -15.61
CA LYS A 95 -1.12 2.74 -15.97
C LYS A 95 -0.46 3.50 -14.84
N LYS A 96 0.47 4.40 -15.17
CA LYS A 96 1.04 5.35 -14.21
C LYS A 96 -0.01 6.38 -13.81
N VAL A 97 -0.06 6.67 -12.53
CA VAL A 97 -0.83 7.81 -12.00
C VAL A 97 0.11 9.02 -12.03
N LYS A 98 -0.28 10.06 -12.78
CA LYS A 98 0.42 11.34 -12.83
C LYS A 98 0.09 12.14 -11.59
#